data_AF-A0AAJ0D599-F1
#
_entry.id   AF-A0AAJ0D599-F1
#
_cell.length_a   1.000
_cell.length_b   1.000
_cell.length_c   1.000
_cell.angle_alpha   90.00
_cell.angle_beta   90.00
_cell.angle_gamma   90.00
#
_symmetry.space_group_name_H-M   'P 1'
#
loop_
_entity.id
_entity.type
_entity.pdbx_description
1 polymer ?
#
loop_
_entity_poly.entity_id
_entity_poly.type
_entity_poly.pdbx_seq_one_letter_code
_entity_poly.pdbx_strand_id
1 'polypeptide(L)'
;MISLCTEWFNGGFNVDRRYVWSLRGRDCSEGEGTVPGMSARVTTIDFRKRLYGAQCTVCHDHQQPSCEDIAGLFARRLRHPTQERLRVQVLPNMNVLPYARKAQSAAFVTHEGLLIVWDDDATKLMERGRAIEAELMDLVWKAADPMQEDAAALDDNNEKKPPRVTALELDDESGAAVPAKRPTHLMNTTLVALTLTLIVIMLGAGFRQITIEIKVDRNYTRLAFLALTPVQIFFTLFFAQVLVGCIAQMFGPIKQLTTNSRFYSAMLPIRLTTPTLPHVTIQCPVYKEGLRSDIAPTVKSIKAAITTYELQGGSANILVNDDGLQLVSEEDRRERVDFYADNSIDWTARPKHGENGFLRRGKFKKASNMNYGLILSNNVVSKLTKVERSGGCTQTQEIAEHDRCLQEVVSESKVAWAEGNIRVGDYILIIDSDTRVPSDCLLDAVSEMEQSPDVGIMQSSSGVMQVVHDFFENGITFFTNVIYTAIKYTVSIGDIAPFVGHNAILRWSAIQEIGYFDEDGYEKFWSERHVSEDFEMSLQLQTRGYIIRMASWAGEGFKEGVSLTVYDELARWEKYAYGCNELLFNPIFTWLWKGPFTPLFRKFLFSNIRFTNKITIIS
;
A
#
# COMPACT_ATOMS: atom_id res chain seq x y z
N MET A 1 -31.33 -34.25 37.26
CA MET A 1 -30.06 -34.88 37.65
C MET A 1 -29.23 -33.79 38.29
N ILE A 2 -29.44 -33.66 39.60
CA ILE A 2 -28.96 -32.62 40.51
C ILE A 2 -27.62 -33.11 41.09
N SER A 3 -26.80 -32.16 41.59
CA SER A 3 -25.60 -32.37 42.43
C SER A 3 -24.33 -32.76 41.66
N LEU A 4 -23.15 -32.19 41.88
CA LEU A 4 -22.55 -31.72 43.14
C LEU A 4 -21.29 -30.86 42.88
N CYS A 5 -20.99 -29.95 43.82
CA CYS A 5 -19.70 -29.31 44.12
C CYS A 5 -19.31 -28.00 43.41
N THR A 6 -20.10 -26.95 43.69
CA THR A 6 -19.56 -25.65 44.15
C THR A 6 -19.09 -25.78 45.59
N GLU A 7 -17.79 -25.56 45.84
CA GLU A 7 -17.24 -24.97 47.08
C GLU A 7 -15.73 -24.79 46.88
N TRP A 8 -15.25 -23.54 46.96
CA TRP A 8 -13.85 -23.06 47.13
C TRP A 8 -13.54 -21.76 46.34
N PHE A 9 -14.45 -20.77 46.38
CA PHE A 9 -14.10 -19.38 46.06
C PHE A 9 -14.59 -18.48 47.19
N ASN A 10 -13.76 -18.35 48.22
CA ASN A 10 -13.75 -17.17 49.08
C ASN A 10 -12.35 -16.98 49.64
N GLY A 11 -11.70 -15.90 49.19
CA GLY A 11 -10.36 -15.51 49.61
C GLY A 11 -9.85 -14.40 48.71
N GLY A 12 -10.35 -13.18 48.91
CA GLY A 12 -9.82 -12.00 48.24
C GLY A 12 -8.36 -11.76 48.59
N PHE A 13 -7.57 -11.28 47.64
CA PHE A 13 -6.29 -10.66 47.93
C PHE A 13 -6.05 -9.43 47.05
N ASN A 14 -5.60 -8.40 47.74
CA ASN A 14 -5.20 -7.08 47.28
C ASN A 14 -4.21 -7.13 46.11
N VAL A 15 -4.41 -6.18 45.18
CA VAL A 15 -3.44 -5.83 44.15
C VAL A 15 -2.27 -5.12 44.83
N ASP A 16 -1.10 -5.76 44.85
CA ASP A 16 0.15 -5.06 45.14
C ASP A 16 1.20 -5.40 44.08
N ARG A 17 1.74 -4.33 43.48
CA ARG A 17 2.72 -4.35 42.39
C ARG A 17 4.09 -4.74 42.96
N ARG A 18 4.65 -5.87 42.50
CA ARG A 18 6.10 -6.11 42.24
C ARG A 18 6.36 -7.60 42.05
N TYR A 19 6.62 -8.06 40.82
CA TYR A 19 7.43 -9.27 40.61
C TYR A 19 8.32 -9.12 39.37
N VAL A 20 9.61 -8.95 39.64
CA VAL A 20 10.73 -9.29 38.76
C VAL A 20 10.86 -10.81 38.81
N TRP A 21 10.70 -11.51 37.68
CA TRP A 21 11.01 -12.94 37.60
C TRP A 21 12.42 -13.14 37.06
N SER A 22 13.30 -13.59 37.95
CA SER A 22 14.65 -14.05 37.66
C SER A 22 14.60 -15.45 37.05
N LEU A 23 14.95 -15.59 35.77
CA LEU A 23 15.24 -16.87 35.12
C LEU A 23 16.58 -17.44 35.63
N ARG A 24 16.55 -18.06 36.81
CA ARG A 24 17.59 -19.01 37.27
C ARG A 24 16.89 -20.27 37.75
N GLY A 25 16.53 -21.13 36.80
CA GLY A 25 16.04 -22.49 37.02
C GLY A 25 16.82 -23.47 36.16
N ARG A 26 17.56 -24.36 36.82
CA ARG A 26 18.03 -25.62 36.23
C ARG A 26 16.79 -26.47 36.01
N ASP A 27 16.28 -26.51 34.79
CA ASP A 27 15.59 -27.63 34.14
C ASP A 27 15.06 -27.15 32.78
N CYS A 28 14.92 -28.08 31.85
CA CYS A 28 14.37 -27.81 30.52
C CYS A 28 12.87 -27.49 30.66
N SER A 29 12.50 -26.20 30.64
CA SER A 29 11.12 -25.80 30.42
C SER A 29 11.07 -24.64 29.42
N GLU A 30 10.50 -24.92 28.26
CA GLU A 30 9.94 -23.92 27.35
C GLU A 30 8.89 -23.14 28.16
N GLY A 31 9.18 -21.87 28.44
CA GLY A 31 8.31 -21.02 29.26
C GLY A 31 7.58 -20.00 28.39
N GLU A 32 6.25 -20.06 28.36
CA GLU A 32 5.41 -18.98 27.84
C GLU A 32 5.38 -17.82 28.85
N GLY A 33 5.60 -16.60 28.37
CA GLY A 33 5.52 -15.40 29.21
C GLY A 33 5.20 -14.14 28.42
N THR A 34 4.85 -13.06 29.13
CA THR A 34 4.68 -11.71 28.59
C THR A 34 5.84 -10.83 29.07
N VAL A 35 6.45 -10.07 28.15
CA VAL A 35 7.53 -9.13 28.47
C VAL A 35 6.94 -7.72 28.63
N PRO A 36 7.33 -6.93 29.66
CA PRO A 36 6.84 -5.57 29.80
C PRO A 36 7.11 -4.73 28.54
N GLY A 37 6.05 -4.22 27.89
CA GLY A 37 6.14 -3.45 26.65
C GLY A 37 5.87 -4.24 25.34
N MET A 38 5.66 -5.55 25.44
CA MET A 38 5.16 -6.40 24.35
C MET A 38 3.83 -7.03 24.75
N SER A 39 2.79 -6.88 23.93
CA SER A 39 1.51 -7.57 24.14
C SER A 39 1.44 -8.95 23.47
N ALA A 40 2.40 -9.27 22.59
CA ALA A 40 2.54 -10.59 21.98
C ALA A 40 3.05 -11.64 22.98
N ARG A 41 2.60 -12.89 22.85
CA ARG A 41 3.15 -14.02 23.61
C ARG A 41 4.55 -14.35 23.10
N VAL A 42 5.47 -14.54 24.02
CA VAL A 42 6.89 -14.74 23.72
C VAL A 42 7.32 -16.13 24.18
N THR A 43 8.10 -16.81 23.35
CA THR A 43 8.87 -17.98 23.77
C THR A 43 10.36 -17.67 23.68
N THR A 44 11.14 -18.24 24.61
CA THR A 44 12.59 -18.03 24.66
C THR A 44 13.30 -19.35 24.50
N ILE A 45 14.28 -19.39 23.59
CA ILE A 45 15.14 -20.54 23.35
C ILE A 45 16.54 -20.17 23.83
N ASP A 46 17.02 -20.88 24.85
CA ASP A 46 18.37 -20.75 25.38
C ASP A 46 19.36 -21.54 24.51
N PHE A 47 20.02 -20.84 23.59
CA PHE A 47 20.99 -21.44 22.67
C PHE A 47 22.27 -21.90 23.36
N ARG A 48 22.61 -21.34 24.54
CA ARG A 48 23.81 -21.76 25.29
C ARG A 48 23.69 -23.22 25.71
N LYS A 49 22.51 -23.66 26.16
CA LYS A 49 22.28 -25.04 26.61
C LYS A 49 22.29 -26.08 25.48
N ARG A 50 21.85 -25.73 24.27
CA ARG A 50 21.82 -26.66 23.12
C ARG A 50 23.16 -26.80 22.40
N LEU A 51 23.98 -25.74 22.38
CA LEU A 51 25.36 -25.82 21.88
C LEU A 51 26.23 -26.77 22.72
N TYR A 52 26.00 -26.85 24.03
CA TYR A 52 26.64 -27.86 24.90
C TYR A 52 26.30 -29.31 24.51
N GLY A 53 25.11 -29.56 23.95
CA GLY A 53 24.70 -30.88 23.45
C GLY A 53 25.37 -31.26 22.13
N ALA A 54 25.58 -30.29 21.23
CA ALA A 54 26.26 -30.49 19.95
C ALA A 54 27.79 -30.58 20.07
N GLN A 55 28.38 -29.97 21.11
CA GLN A 55 29.82 -30.05 21.41
C GLN A 55 30.31 -31.47 21.74
N CYS A 56 29.42 -32.39 22.13
CA CYS A 56 29.82 -33.74 22.53
C CYS A 56 30.13 -34.68 21.34
N THR A 57 29.69 -34.35 20.13
CA THR A 57 29.83 -35.22 18.94
C THR A 57 30.90 -34.79 17.93
N VAL A 58 31.44 -33.57 18.03
CA VAL A 58 32.26 -32.96 16.96
C VAL A 58 33.73 -32.73 17.34
N CYS A 59 34.12 -32.87 18.61
CA CYS A 59 35.50 -32.56 19.04
C CYS A 59 36.33 -33.81 19.36
N HIS A 60 36.84 -34.49 18.33
CA HIS A 60 38.12 -35.20 18.44
C HIS A 60 39.19 -34.28 17.82
N ASP A 61 40.06 -33.75 18.69
CA ASP A 61 41.23 -32.92 18.42
C ASP A 61 41.06 -31.40 18.19
N HIS A 62 41.72 -30.68 19.10
CA HIS A 62 42.15 -29.28 19.11
C HIS A 62 41.16 -28.14 19.48
N GLN A 63 41.48 -27.51 20.63
CA GLN A 63 41.08 -26.19 21.17
C GLN A 63 39.58 -25.81 21.12
N GLN A 64 38.93 -25.93 22.27
CA GLN A 64 37.57 -25.45 22.55
C GLN A 64 37.46 -23.91 22.40
N PRO A 65 36.63 -23.38 21.48
CA PRO A 65 36.20 -21.98 21.57
C PRO A 65 35.22 -21.80 22.73
N SER A 66 35.31 -20.68 23.45
CA SER A 66 34.41 -20.41 24.57
C SER A 66 32.97 -20.17 24.07
N CYS A 67 31.97 -20.42 24.91
CA CYS A 67 30.57 -20.14 24.56
C CYS A 67 30.31 -18.66 24.20
N GLU A 68 31.14 -17.73 24.68
CA GLU A 68 31.12 -16.31 24.32
C GLU A 68 31.64 -16.07 22.89
N ASP A 69 32.67 -16.81 22.46
CA ASP A 69 33.21 -16.70 21.10
C ASP A 69 32.21 -17.16 20.04
N ILE A 70 31.46 -18.22 20.33
CA ILE A 70 30.44 -18.76 19.44
C ILE A 70 29.28 -17.77 19.31
N ALA A 71 28.71 -17.25 20.42
CA ALA A 71 27.64 -16.25 20.37
C ALA A 71 28.07 -14.95 19.64
N GLY A 72 29.34 -14.56 19.79
CA GLY A 72 29.94 -13.45 19.04
C GLY A 72 30.07 -13.73 17.54
N LEU A 73 30.46 -14.94 17.16
CA LEU A 73 30.48 -15.45 15.78
C LEU A 73 29.06 -15.49 15.17
N PHE A 74 28.07 -15.98 15.92
CA PHE A 74 26.65 -15.97 15.54
C PHE A 74 26.15 -14.57 15.23
N ALA A 75 26.39 -13.62 16.13
CA ALA A 75 25.96 -12.24 15.95
C ALA A 75 26.66 -11.55 14.78
N ARG A 76 27.92 -11.92 14.46
CA ARG A 76 28.64 -11.39 13.28
C ARG A 76 28.09 -11.95 11.96
N ARG A 77 27.64 -13.21 11.96
CA ARG A 77 27.14 -13.88 10.75
C ARG A 77 25.68 -13.53 10.43
N LEU A 78 24.84 -13.39 11.45
CA LEU A 78 23.49 -12.80 11.32
C LEU A 78 23.52 -11.32 10.88
N ARG A 79 24.67 -10.64 11.00
CA ARG A 79 24.88 -9.28 10.50
C ARG A 79 25.36 -9.22 9.04
N HIS A 80 25.65 -10.36 8.40
CA HIS A 80 26.09 -10.38 7.01
C HIS A 80 24.89 -10.33 6.04
N PRO A 81 24.89 -9.43 5.04
CA PRO A 81 23.73 -9.15 4.19
C PRO A 81 23.39 -10.23 3.14
N THR A 82 24.11 -11.36 3.11
CA THR A 82 24.01 -12.36 2.04
C THR A 82 23.04 -13.52 2.32
N GLN A 83 22.31 -13.52 3.43
CA GLN A 83 21.42 -14.62 3.79
C GLN A 83 19.97 -14.15 3.98
N GLU A 84 19.32 -13.85 2.86
CA GLU A 84 17.90 -13.40 2.72
C GLU A 84 16.84 -14.36 3.30
N ARG A 85 17.22 -15.48 3.95
CA ARG A 85 16.29 -16.52 4.41
C ARG A 85 15.85 -16.43 5.86
N LEU A 86 16.71 -16.00 6.79
CA LEU A 86 16.34 -16.05 8.21
C LEU A 86 15.70 -14.74 8.69
N ARG A 87 14.47 -14.86 9.21
CA ARG A 87 13.68 -13.75 9.75
C ARG A 87 14.10 -13.32 11.15
N VAL A 88 15.39 -13.15 11.42
CA VAL A 88 15.91 -12.95 12.79
C VAL A 88 16.77 -11.67 12.89
N GLN A 89 16.33 -10.69 13.69
CA GLN A 89 17.16 -9.51 14.01
C GLN A 89 18.15 -9.81 15.15
N VAL A 90 19.21 -9.01 15.23
CA VAL A 90 20.22 -9.11 16.30
C VAL A 90 20.12 -7.90 17.22
N LEU A 91 19.84 -8.14 18.50
CA LEU A 91 19.75 -7.09 19.53
C LEU A 91 20.93 -7.14 20.50
N PRO A 92 21.43 -5.98 20.98
CA PRO A 92 22.54 -5.95 21.92
C PRO A 92 22.16 -6.49 23.31
N ASN A 93 20.98 -6.14 23.83
CA ASN A 93 20.50 -6.56 25.15
C ASN A 93 18.96 -6.56 25.22
N MET A 94 18.41 -7.17 26.27
CA MET A 94 16.95 -7.34 26.45
C MET A 94 16.18 -6.01 26.55
N ASN A 95 16.83 -4.92 27.00
CA ASN A 95 16.16 -3.62 27.16
C ASN A 95 15.78 -2.97 25.82
N VAL A 96 16.39 -3.43 24.71
CA VAL A 96 16.09 -2.94 23.36
C VAL A 96 14.91 -3.71 22.72
N LEU A 97 14.49 -4.84 23.30
CA LEU A 97 13.42 -5.68 22.76
C LEU A 97 12.09 -4.95 22.50
N PRO A 98 11.60 -4.03 23.35
CA PRO A 98 10.38 -3.27 23.07
C PRO A 98 10.45 -2.44 21.77
N TYR A 99 11.66 -2.08 21.35
CA TYR A 99 11.96 -1.27 20.16
C TYR A 99 12.43 -2.11 18.97
N ALA A 100 12.40 -3.44 19.09
CA ALA A 100 12.75 -4.35 18.02
C ALA A 100 11.78 -4.22 16.83
N ARG A 101 12.24 -4.60 15.64
CA ARG A 101 11.39 -4.73 14.44
C ARG A 101 10.38 -5.86 14.66
N LYS A 102 9.20 -5.53 15.16
CA LYS A 102 8.20 -6.52 15.61
C LYS A 102 7.69 -7.41 14.47
N ALA A 103 7.73 -6.95 13.23
CA ALA A 103 7.24 -7.71 12.07
C ALA A 103 8.11 -8.95 11.79
N GLN A 104 9.40 -8.92 12.12
CA GLN A 104 10.30 -10.06 11.91
C GLN A 104 9.99 -11.26 12.80
N SER A 105 9.20 -11.09 13.88
CA SER A 105 8.76 -12.17 14.77
C SER A 105 9.87 -12.94 15.51
N ALA A 106 11.14 -12.56 15.34
CA ALA A 106 12.25 -13.14 16.09
C ALA A 106 13.40 -12.15 16.28
N ALA A 107 14.08 -12.26 17.42
CA ALA A 107 15.27 -11.51 17.77
C ALA A 107 16.28 -12.37 18.54
N PHE A 108 17.54 -12.36 18.13
CA PHE A 108 18.65 -12.93 18.85
C PHE A 108 19.30 -11.85 19.73
N VAL A 109 19.25 -12.02 21.04
CA VAL A 109 19.83 -11.07 22.00
C VAL A 109 21.24 -11.52 22.37
N THR A 110 22.22 -10.72 21.95
CA THR A 110 23.65 -11.10 21.98
C THR A 110 24.25 -11.22 23.37
N HIS A 111 23.94 -10.29 24.27
CA HIS A 111 24.48 -10.28 25.64
C HIS A 111 23.97 -11.48 26.46
N GLU A 112 22.70 -11.83 26.33
CA GLU A 112 22.07 -12.94 27.03
C GLU A 112 22.20 -14.29 26.28
N GLY A 113 22.50 -14.28 24.97
CA GLY A 113 22.58 -15.48 24.14
C GLY A 113 21.24 -16.17 23.91
N LEU A 114 20.15 -15.40 23.91
CA LEU A 114 18.78 -15.91 23.83
C LEU A 114 18.17 -15.61 22.46
N LEU A 115 17.51 -16.61 21.85
CA LEU A 115 16.61 -16.37 20.74
C LEU A 115 15.20 -16.16 21.30
N ILE A 116 14.63 -15.00 20.99
CA ILE A 116 13.29 -14.59 21.38
C ILE A 116 12.43 -14.68 20.14
N VAL A 117 11.37 -15.47 20.19
CA VAL A 117 10.40 -15.61 19.09
C VAL A 117 9.03 -15.19 19.60
N TRP A 118 8.31 -14.42 18.80
CA TRP A 118 6.95 -13.99 19.08
C TRP A 118 6.09 -14.15 17.83
N ASP A 119 4.81 -14.46 18.02
CA ASP A 119 3.83 -14.58 16.95
C ASP A 119 2.50 -14.01 17.46
N ASP A 120 1.71 -13.44 16.56
CA ASP A 120 0.37 -12.96 16.88
C ASP A 120 -0.59 -14.14 17.13
N ASP A 121 -0.30 -15.31 16.54
CA ASP A 121 -1.05 -16.55 16.71
C ASP A 121 -0.29 -17.52 17.62
N ALA A 122 -0.78 -17.68 18.85
CA ALA A 122 -0.16 -18.52 19.88
C ALA A 122 0.02 -19.99 19.43
N THR A 123 -0.84 -20.49 18.54
CA THR A 123 -0.76 -21.88 18.06
C THR A 123 0.47 -22.11 17.16
N LYS A 124 0.95 -21.06 16.49
CA LYS A 124 2.08 -21.12 15.55
C LYS A 124 3.41 -20.77 16.18
N LEU A 125 3.40 -20.26 17.41
CA LEU A 125 4.60 -19.79 18.10
C LEU A 125 5.65 -20.90 18.23
N MET A 126 5.22 -22.10 18.63
CA MET A 126 6.12 -23.25 18.81
C MET A 126 6.61 -23.83 17.48
N GLU A 127 5.75 -23.91 16.47
CA GLU A 127 6.13 -24.35 15.13
C GLU A 127 7.15 -23.39 14.51
N ARG A 128 6.90 -22.08 14.62
CA ARG A 128 7.83 -21.04 14.16
C ARG A 128 9.14 -21.09 14.92
N GLY A 129 9.10 -21.23 16.24
CA GLY A 129 10.30 -21.38 17.08
C GLY A 129 11.17 -22.55 16.62
N ARG A 130 10.56 -23.72 16.34
CA ARG A 130 11.25 -24.91 15.84
C ARG A 130 11.78 -24.74 14.41
N ALA A 131 11.03 -24.06 13.54
CA ALA A 131 11.47 -23.80 12.16
C ALA A 131 12.70 -22.88 12.13
N ILE A 132 12.64 -21.76 12.86
CA ILE A 132 13.77 -20.81 12.96
C ILE A 132 14.97 -21.49 13.62
N GLU A 133 14.74 -22.32 14.64
CA GLU A 133 15.80 -23.12 15.25
C GLU A 133 16.44 -24.09 14.27
N ALA A 134 15.65 -24.86 13.51
CA ALA A 134 16.16 -25.83 12.55
C ALA A 134 17.01 -25.15 11.46
N GLU A 135 16.56 -24.01 10.96
CA GLU A 135 17.32 -23.20 10.00
C GLU A 135 18.61 -22.62 10.59
N LEU A 136 18.56 -22.14 11.84
CA LEU A 136 19.75 -21.67 12.56
C LEU A 136 20.76 -22.81 12.79
N MET A 137 20.29 -24.01 13.11
CA MET A 137 21.16 -25.17 13.33
C MET A 137 21.78 -25.68 12.03
N ASP A 138 21.02 -25.70 10.92
CA ASP A 138 21.52 -26.06 9.59
C ASP A 138 22.62 -25.09 9.12
N LEU A 139 22.44 -23.78 9.37
CA LEU A 139 23.47 -22.78 9.11
C LEU A 139 24.77 -23.01 9.89
N VAL A 140 24.67 -23.46 11.14
CA VAL A 140 25.82 -23.74 12.01
C VAL A 140 26.53 -25.01 11.56
N TRP A 141 25.76 -26.03 11.17
CA TRP A 141 26.33 -27.31 10.75
C TRP A 141 27.04 -27.20 9.39
N LYS A 142 26.48 -26.43 8.45
CA LYS A 142 27.13 -26.12 7.17
C LYS A 142 28.38 -25.25 7.32
N ALA A 143 28.50 -24.51 8.42
CA ALA A 143 29.69 -23.71 8.73
C ALA A 143 30.83 -24.52 9.38
N ALA A 144 30.57 -25.75 9.84
CA ALA A 144 31.55 -26.61 10.50
C ALA A 144 32.37 -27.48 9.53
N ASP A 145 32.03 -27.50 8.24
CA ASP A 145 32.74 -28.28 7.21
C ASP A 145 33.05 -27.40 5.98
N PRO A 146 34.29 -26.89 5.80
CA PRO A 146 34.63 -25.93 4.75
C PRO A 146 34.66 -26.51 3.31
N MET A 147 34.13 -27.71 3.08
CA MET A 147 34.38 -28.48 1.86
C MET A 147 33.09 -29.02 1.22
N GLN A 148 32.02 -28.22 1.12
CA GLN A 148 30.90 -28.54 0.22
C GLN A 148 29.98 -27.35 -0.06
N GLU A 149 30.48 -26.34 -0.76
CA GLU A 149 29.61 -25.40 -1.48
C GLU A 149 29.77 -25.68 -2.98
N ASP A 150 28.83 -26.45 -3.54
CA ASP A 150 28.39 -26.43 -4.96
C ASP A 150 27.66 -27.74 -5.34
N ALA A 151 26.50 -28.06 -4.73
CA ALA A 151 25.64 -29.15 -5.26
C ALA A 151 24.20 -29.29 -4.70
N ALA A 152 23.63 -28.33 -3.96
CA ALA A 152 22.32 -28.57 -3.32
C ALA A 152 21.36 -27.39 -3.42
N ALA A 153 20.90 -27.09 -4.63
CA ALA A 153 19.72 -26.24 -4.85
C ALA A 153 19.01 -26.56 -6.18
N LEU A 154 18.64 -27.83 -6.39
CA LEU A 154 17.71 -28.23 -7.46
C LEU A 154 16.86 -29.41 -6.98
N ASP A 155 15.88 -29.15 -6.11
CA ASP A 155 14.66 -29.96 -6.10
C ASP A 155 13.52 -29.15 -5.50
N ASP A 156 12.80 -28.42 -6.35
CA ASP A 156 11.39 -28.11 -6.07
C ASP A 156 10.64 -28.07 -7.41
N ASN A 157 10.00 -29.19 -7.73
CA ASN A 157 9.17 -29.39 -8.91
C ASN A 157 7.86 -28.63 -8.78
N ASN A 158 7.91 -27.33 -9.06
CA ASN A 158 6.74 -26.56 -9.44
C ASN A 158 7.13 -25.64 -10.60
N GLU A 159 6.79 -26.04 -11.83
CA GLU A 159 7.03 -25.28 -13.07
C GLU A 159 6.23 -23.96 -13.07
N LYS A 160 6.58 -23.01 -12.22
CA LYS A 160 6.27 -21.60 -12.42
C LYS A 160 7.43 -21.02 -13.21
N LYS A 161 7.15 -20.63 -14.45
CA LYS A 161 8.12 -19.88 -15.27
C LYS A 161 8.74 -18.76 -14.41
N PRO A 162 10.07 -18.59 -14.42
CA PRO A 162 10.70 -17.55 -13.63
C PRO A 162 10.06 -16.19 -13.97
N PRO A 163 9.78 -15.34 -12.97
CA PRO A 163 9.14 -14.06 -13.21
C PRO A 163 10.02 -13.21 -14.14
N ARG A 164 9.39 -12.47 -15.05
CA ARG A 164 10.13 -11.63 -16.01
C ARG A 164 10.70 -10.42 -15.28
N VAL A 165 12.01 -10.37 -15.13
CA VAL A 165 12.76 -9.26 -14.53
C VAL A 165 13.29 -8.36 -15.64
N THR A 166 13.30 -7.05 -15.38
CA THR A 166 13.91 -6.06 -16.30
C THR A 166 15.41 -6.33 -16.43
N ALA A 167 15.93 -6.35 -17.65
CA ALA A 167 17.35 -6.56 -17.90
C ALA A 167 18.18 -5.39 -17.34
N LEU A 168 19.25 -5.71 -16.61
CA LEU A 168 20.20 -4.74 -16.08
C LEU A 168 21.18 -4.35 -17.18
N GLU A 169 21.06 -3.14 -17.68
CA GLU A 169 22.11 -2.50 -18.48
C GLU A 169 23.00 -1.72 -17.51
N LEU A 170 24.28 -2.10 -17.40
CA LEU A 170 25.27 -1.36 -16.64
C LEU A 170 25.98 -0.40 -17.58
N ASP A 171 26.24 0.81 -17.12
CA ASP A 171 27.07 1.75 -17.84
C ASP A 171 28.53 1.29 -17.82
N ASP A 172 29.14 1.12 -18.99
CA ASP A 172 30.47 0.55 -19.14
C ASP A 172 31.58 1.41 -18.48
N GLU A 173 31.30 2.70 -18.24
CA GLU A 173 32.26 3.66 -17.66
C GLU A 173 32.08 3.85 -16.15
N SER A 174 30.85 3.92 -15.64
CA SER A 174 30.55 4.12 -14.21
C SER A 174 30.20 2.85 -13.43
N GLY A 175 29.87 1.75 -14.11
CA GLY A 175 29.35 0.52 -13.48
C GLY A 175 27.98 0.69 -12.80
N ALA A 176 27.31 1.83 -13.01
CA ALA A 176 25.98 2.09 -12.48
C ALA A 176 24.88 1.52 -13.39
N ALA A 177 23.73 1.15 -12.82
CA ALA A 177 22.58 0.71 -13.59
C ALA A 177 22.03 1.88 -14.43
N VAL A 178 22.03 1.74 -15.75
CA VAL A 178 21.41 2.70 -16.66
C VAL A 178 19.88 2.59 -16.51
N PRO A 179 19.16 3.69 -16.29
CA PRO A 179 17.70 3.66 -16.24
C PRO A 179 17.13 3.05 -17.52
N ALA A 180 16.35 1.98 -17.38
CA ALA A 180 15.78 1.28 -18.52
C ALA A 180 15.00 2.25 -19.41
N LYS A 181 15.37 2.35 -20.69
CA LYS A 181 14.70 3.23 -21.64
C LYS A 181 13.27 2.76 -21.87
N ARG A 182 12.30 3.51 -21.33
CA ARG A 182 10.86 3.21 -21.44
C ARG A 182 10.22 4.01 -22.57
N PRO A 183 10.01 3.43 -23.77
CA PRO A 183 9.42 4.15 -24.89
C PRO A 183 7.94 4.46 -24.62
N THR A 184 7.41 5.48 -25.29
CA THR A 184 5.96 5.64 -25.32
C THR A 184 5.37 4.91 -26.51
N HIS A 185 4.43 4.03 -26.24
CA HIS A 185 3.73 3.27 -27.27
C HIS A 185 2.74 4.17 -28.02
N LEU A 186 2.69 4.08 -29.35
CA LEU A 186 1.88 4.97 -30.21
C LEU A 186 0.60 4.30 -30.74
N MET A 187 0.35 3.04 -30.40
CA MET A 187 -0.86 2.35 -30.84
C MET A 187 -2.13 3.03 -30.33
N ASN A 188 -2.12 3.59 -29.11
CA ASN A 188 -3.23 4.43 -28.63
C ASN A 188 -3.55 5.58 -29.60
N THR A 189 -2.52 6.26 -30.12
CA THR A 189 -2.68 7.34 -31.10
C THR A 189 -3.36 6.85 -32.38
N THR A 190 -2.97 5.69 -32.88
CA THR A 190 -3.61 5.08 -34.06
C THR A 190 -5.06 4.73 -33.79
N LEU A 191 -5.37 4.12 -32.63
CA LEU A 191 -6.74 3.74 -32.29
C LEU A 191 -7.64 4.97 -32.14
N VAL A 192 -7.19 6.00 -31.43
CA VAL A 192 -7.93 7.26 -31.30
C VAL A 192 -8.16 7.92 -32.66
N ALA A 193 -7.17 7.90 -33.57
CA ALA A 193 -7.34 8.44 -34.91
C ALA A 193 -8.39 7.66 -35.73
N LEU A 194 -8.41 6.33 -35.62
CA LEU A 194 -9.44 5.49 -36.24
C LEU A 194 -10.83 5.77 -35.64
N THR A 195 -10.93 5.94 -34.32
CA THR A 195 -12.17 6.32 -33.63
C THR A 195 -12.71 7.66 -34.13
N LEU A 196 -11.86 8.70 -34.20
CA LEU A 196 -12.26 10.00 -34.74
C LEU A 196 -12.68 9.91 -36.20
N THR A 197 -11.96 9.11 -37.01
CA THR A 197 -12.31 8.88 -38.42
C THR A 197 -13.69 8.24 -38.55
N LEU A 198 -13.98 7.23 -37.73
CA LEU A 198 -15.28 6.56 -37.70
C LEU A 198 -16.40 7.54 -37.33
N ILE A 199 -16.18 8.40 -36.34
CA ILE A 199 -17.15 9.44 -35.93
C ILE A 199 -17.40 10.42 -37.07
N VAL A 200 -16.35 10.90 -37.75
CA VAL A 200 -16.48 11.80 -38.90
C VAL A 200 -17.28 11.14 -40.03
N ILE A 201 -17.07 9.84 -40.29
CA ILE A 201 -17.84 9.09 -41.30
C ILE A 201 -19.32 9.00 -40.88
N MET A 202 -19.62 8.65 -39.63
CA MET A 202 -21.00 8.54 -39.12
C MET A 202 -21.73 9.89 -39.19
N LEU A 203 -21.09 10.97 -38.75
CA LEU A 203 -21.64 12.33 -38.84
C LEU A 203 -21.83 12.77 -40.29
N GLY A 204 -20.86 12.48 -41.16
CA GLY A 204 -20.94 12.77 -42.59
C GLY A 204 -22.11 12.05 -43.26
N ALA A 205 -22.39 10.80 -42.90
CA ALA A 205 -23.57 10.08 -43.36
C ALA A 205 -24.88 10.73 -42.88
N GLY A 206 -24.93 11.18 -41.63
CA GLY A 206 -26.07 11.95 -41.09
C GLY A 206 -26.29 13.27 -41.84
N PHE A 207 -25.23 14.03 -42.09
CA PHE A 207 -25.29 15.30 -42.82
C PHE A 207 -25.70 15.11 -44.28
N ARG A 208 -25.24 14.01 -44.91
CA ARG A 208 -25.70 13.61 -46.25
C ARG A 208 -27.22 13.39 -46.26
N GLN A 209 -27.78 12.72 -45.26
CA GLN A 209 -29.22 12.50 -45.20
C GLN A 209 -29.98 13.83 -45.06
N ILE A 210 -29.54 14.72 -44.18
CA ILE A 210 -30.14 16.06 -44.04
C ILE A 210 -30.12 16.80 -45.38
N THR A 211 -29.01 16.72 -46.12
CA THR A 211 -28.87 17.35 -47.44
C THR A 211 -29.83 16.76 -48.48
N ILE A 212 -30.04 15.45 -48.47
CA ILE A 212 -30.99 14.77 -49.36
C ILE A 212 -32.41 15.25 -49.06
N GLU A 213 -32.81 15.31 -47.78
CA GLU A 213 -34.14 15.77 -47.36
C GLU A 213 -34.38 17.24 -47.79
N ILE A 214 -33.42 18.13 -47.55
CA ILE A 214 -33.49 19.55 -47.96
C ILE A 214 -33.64 19.67 -49.49
N LYS A 215 -32.98 18.80 -50.26
CA LYS A 215 -33.10 18.82 -51.73
C LYS A 215 -34.53 18.46 -52.18
N VAL A 216 -35.22 17.59 -51.43
CA VAL A 216 -36.59 17.14 -51.73
C VAL A 216 -37.62 18.18 -51.29
N ASP A 217 -37.56 18.64 -50.03
CA ASP A 217 -38.61 19.48 -49.44
C ASP A 217 -38.33 20.99 -49.44
N ARG A 218 -37.09 21.40 -49.79
CA ARG A 218 -36.60 22.79 -49.79
C ARG A 218 -36.70 23.51 -48.43
N ASN A 219 -36.87 22.76 -47.34
CA ASN A 219 -37.04 23.31 -46.00
C ASN A 219 -35.71 23.34 -45.23
N TYR A 220 -35.12 24.53 -45.10
CA TYR A 220 -33.83 24.73 -44.45
C TYR A 220 -33.86 24.64 -42.92
N THR A 221 -35.04 24.54 -42.28
CA THR A 221 -35.12 24.39 -40.80
C THR A 221 -34.40 23.13 -40.31
N ARG A 222 -34.25 22.11 -41.17
CA ARG A 222 -33.49 20.88 -40.87
C ARG A 222 -32.02 21.13 -40.57
N LEU A 223 -31.44 22.25 -41.02
CA LEU A 223 -30.08 22.63 -40.64
C LEU A 223 -29.93 22.87 -39.13
N ALA A 224 -31.03 23.12 -38.41
CA ALA A 224 -31.01 23.22 -36.95
C ALA A 224 -30.48 21.95 -36.26
N PHE A 225 -30.62 20.76 -36.88
CA PHE A 225 -30.04 19.52 -36.34
C PHE A 225 -28.51 19.56 -36.24
N LEU A 226 -27.83 20.37 -37.07
CA LEU A 226 -26.38 20.53 -37.00
C LEU A 226 -25.92 21.13 -35.66
N ALA A 227 -26.79 21.88 -34.96
CA ALA A 227 -26.49 22.39 -33.63
C ALA A 227 -26.31 21.26 -32.59
N LEU A 228 -26.86 20.07 -32.83
CA LEU A 228 -26.71 18.90 -31.97
C LEU A 228 -25.41 18.11 -32.23
N THR A 229 -24.63 18.48 -33.24
CA THR A 229 -23.38 17.78 -33.60
C THR A 229 -22.41 17.62 -32.43
N PRO A 230 -22.14 18.65 -31.59
CA PRO A 230 -21.21 18.50 -30.47
C PRO A 230 -21.69 17.47 -29.44
N VAL A 231 -23.01 17.44 -29.20
CA VAL A 231 -23.64 16.46 -28.31
C VAL A 231 -23.52 15.06 -28.91
N GLN A 232 -23.79 14.91 -30.21
CA GLN A 232 -23.63 13.65 -30.91
C GLN A 232 -22.19 13.14 -30.89
N ILE A 233 -21.18 13.99 -31.11
CA ILE A 233 -19.77 13.61 -30.98
C ILE A 233 -19.51 13.03 -29.60
N PHE A 234 -19.90 13.74 -28.54
CA PHE A 234 -19.65 13.31 -27.17
C PHE A 234 -20.30 11.94 -26.86
N PHE A 235 -21.56 11.76 -27.24
CA PHE A 235 -22.26 10.48 -27.02
C PHE A 235 -21.70 9.33 -27.88
N THR A 236 -21.24 9.61 -29.10
CA THR A 236 -20.73 8.56 -30.00
C THR A 236 -19.27 8.19 -29.74
N LEU A 237 -18.51 9.06 -29.05
CA LEU A 237 -17.09 8.86 -28.78
C LEU A 237 -16.81 7.55 -28.05
N PHE A 238 -17.53 7.32 -26.94
CA PHE A 238 -17.41 6.09 -26.15
C PHE A 238 -17.69 4.83 -26.97
N PHE A 239 -18.84 4.78 -27.66
CA PHE A 239 -19.22 3.60 -28.44
C PHE A 239 -18.24 3.33 -29.60
N ALA A 240 -17.78 4.37 -30.29
CA ALA A 240 -16.80 4.25 -31.35
C ALA A 240 -15.43 3.79 -30.81
N GLN A 241 -15.02 4.29 -29.65
CA GLN A 241 -13.78 3.88 -28.99
C GLN A 241 -13.83 2.41 -28.55
N VAL A 242 -14.93 1.97 -27.94
CA VAL A 242 -15.14 0.57 -27.56
C VAL A 242 -15.10 -0.34 -28.80
N LEU A 243 -15.79 0.02 -29.87
CA LEU A 243 -15.82 -0.78 -31.10
C LEU A 243 -14.41 -0.95 -31.70
N VAL A 244 -13.67 0.16 -31.88
CA VAL A 244 -12.30 0.13 -32.41
C VAL A 244 -11.38 -0.64 -31.47
N GLY A 245 -11.52 -0.45 -30.15
CA GLY A 245 -10.76 -1.18 -29.13
C GLY A 245 -11.01 -2.69 -29.15
N CYS A 246 -12.26 -3.13 -29.32
CA CYS A 246 -12.60 -4.55 -29.46
C CYS A 246 -11.95 -5.16 -30.71
N ILE A 247 -12.04 -4.48 -31.86
CA ILE A 247 -11.39 -4.92 -33.11
C ILE A 247 -9.86 -5.02 -32.92
N ALA A 248 -9.26 -4.03 -32.27
CA ALA A 248 -7.83 -4.01 -31.98
C ALA A 248 -7.41 -5.14 -31.01
N GLN A 249 -8.27 -5.54 -30.07
CA GLN A 249 -7.99 -6.68 -29.19
C GLN A 249 -8.14 -8.03 -29.90
N MET A 250 -9.06 -8.15 -30.86
CA MET A 250 -9.24 -9.38 -31.63
C MET A 250 -8.12 -9.64 -32.64
N PHE A 251 -7.62 -8.59 -33.31
CA PHE A 251 -6.69 -8.73 -34.44
C PHE A 251 -5.34 -8.05 -34.24
N GLY A 252 -5.21 -7.19 -33.23
CA GLY A 252 -3.99 -6.43 -32.98
C GLY A 252 -2.92 -7.22 -32.22
N PRO A 253 -1.71 -6.66 -32.11
CA PRO A 253 -0.64 -7.26 -31.32
C PRO A 253 -1.01 -7.30 -29.84
N ILE A 254 -0.47 -8.28 -29.11
CA ILE A 254 -0.61 -8.41 -27.64
C ILE A 254 0.73 -8.31 -26.90
N LYS A 255 1.85 -8.18 -27.63
CA LYS A 255 3.20 -8.18 -27.05
C LYS A 255 3.38 -7.08 -25.99
N GLN A 256 2.73 -5.93 -26.19
CA GLN A 256 2.79 -4.76 -25.31
C GLN A 256 2.34 -5.04 -23.87
N LEU A 257 1.45 -6.01 -23.66
CA LEU A 257 1.00 -6.44 -22.32
C LEU A 257 2.13 -7.09 -21.50
N THR A 258 3.23 -7.44 -22.16
CA THR A 258 4.33 -8.17 -21.53
C THR A 258 5.66 -7.42 -21.58
N THR A 259 5.62 -6.14 -21.96
CA THR A 259 6.79 -5.26 -22.11
C THR A 259 6.56 -3.95 -21.39
N ASN A 260 7.61 -3.39 -20.79
CA ASN A 260 7.55 -2.10 -20.12
C ASN A 260 7.42 -0.94 -21.13
N SER A 261 6.64 0.07 -20.78
CA SER A 261 6.49 1.33 -21.50
C SER A 261 6.55 2.50 -20.52
N ARG A 262 6.43 3.74 -21.03
CA ARG A 262 6.39 4.95 -20.20
C ARG A 262 5.31 4.91 -19.11
N PHE A 263 4.12 4.42 -19.46
CA PHE A 263 2.92 4.40 -18.60
C PHE A 263 2.58 3.01 -18.04
N TYR A 264 3.33 1.97 -18.43
CA TYR A 264 3.00 0.58 -18.10
C TYR A 264 4.24 -0.22 -17.67
N SER A 265 4.10 -1.00 -16.60
CA SER A 265 5.14 -1.92 -16.12
C SER A 265 4.61 -3.35 -16.07
N ALA A 266 5.04 -4.15 -17.03
CA ALA A 266 4.67 -5.55 -17.15
C ALA A 266 5.65 -6.49 -16.44
N MET A 267 6.91 -6.05 -16.31
CA MET A 267 8.02 -6.85 -15.78
C MET A 267 8.45 -6.31 -14.42
N LEU A 268 8.98 -7.18 -13.57
CA LEU A 268 9.54 -6.78 -12.28
C LEU A 268 10.70 -5.80 -12.49
N PRO A 269 10.79 -4.76 -11.67
CA PRO A 269 11.94 -3.86 -11.69
C PRO A 269 13.18 -4.58 -11.18
N ILE A 270 14.34 -4.01 -11.48
CA ILE A 270 15.58 -4.42 -10.81
C ILE A 270 15.47 -3.94 -9.37
N ARG A 271 15.70 -4.81 -8.39
CA ARG A 271 15.60 -4.42 -6.98
C ARG A 271 16.75 -3.50 -6.59
N LEU A 272 16.45 -2.50 -5.76
CA LEU A 272 17.47 -1.63 -5.18
C LEU A 272 18.41 -2.43 -4.29
N THR A 273 19.70 -2.19 -4.46
CA THR A 273 20.78 -2.75 -3.63
C THR A 273 21.43 -1.67 -2.76
N THR A 274 20.78 -0.51 -2.65
CA THR A 274 21.30 0.62 -1.87
C THR A 274 21.35 0.27 -0.38
N PRO A 275 22.37 0.76 0.36
CA PRO A 275 22.51 0.45 1.78
C PRO A 275 21.35 0.99 2.63
N THR A 276 20.69 2.05 2.16
CA THR A 276 19.48 2.62 2.75
C THR A 276 18.34 2.53 1.75
N LEU A 277 17.30 1.80 2.13
CA LEU A 277 16.06 1.71 1.34
C LEU A 277 15.05 2.77 1.83
N PRO A 278 14.19 3.32 0.94
CA PRO A 278 13.20 4.32 1.30
C PRO A 278 12.22 3.86 2.38
N HIS A 279 11.74 4.80 3.22
CA HIS A 279 10.69 4.49 4.18
C HIS A 279 9.32 4.47 3.49
N VAL A 280 8.52 3.42 3.72
CA VAL A 280 7.16 3.30 3.15
C VAL A 280 6.11 3.38 4.24
N THR A 281 5.20 4.35 4.13
CA THR A 281 4.04 4.46 5.01
C THR A 281 2.83 3.83 4.34
N ILE A 282 2.23 2.82 4.97
CA ILE A 282 0.98 2.22 4.51
C ILE A 282 -0.17 3.05 5.09
N GLN A 283 -0.80 3.87 4.26
CA GLN A 283 -1.92 4.70 4.67
C GLN A 283 -3.24 3.96 4.42
N CYS A 284 -4.06 3.82 5.46
CA CYS A 284 -5.35 3.14 5.40
C CYS A 284 -6.46 4.01 6.03
N PRO A 285 -7.33 4.65 5.24
CA PRO A 285 -8.50 5.34 5.77
C PRO A 285 -9.56 4.33 6.20
N VAL A 286 -10.09 4.50 7.42
CA VAL A 286 -11.16 3.69 8.01
C VAL A 286 -12.28 4.62 8.48
N TYR A 287 -13.53 4.24 8.22
CA TYR A 287 -14.74 4.93 8.66
C TYR A 287 -15.59 4.11 9.62
N LYS A 288 -16.18 3.00 9.15
CA LYS A 288 -17.12 2.16 9.93
C LYS A 288 -16.92 0.66 9.69
N GLU A 289 -15.88 0.30 8.96
CA GLU A 289 -15.55 -1.06 8.58
C GLU A 289 -15.24 -1.89 9.82
N GLY A 290 -15.59 -3.18 9.78
CA GLY A 290 -15.51 -4.05 10.94
C GLY A 290 -14.07 -4.45 11.24
N LEU A 291 -13.72 -4.49 12.53
CA LEU A 291 -12.37 -4.87 12.96
C LEU A 291 -11.99 -6.27 12.47
N ARG A 292 -12.91 -7.25 12.62
CA ARG A 292 -12.63 -8.66 12.30
C ARG A 292 -12.85 -9.02 10.83
N SER A 293 -13.83 -8.39 10.17
CA SER A 293 -14.17 -8.66 8.77
C SER A 293 -13.17 -8.02 7.81
N ASP A 294 -12.76 -6.78 8.10
CA ASP A 294 -12.09 -5.94 7.11
C ASP A 294 -10.67 -5.62 7.58
N ILE A 295 -10.54 -4.91 8.71
CA ILE A 295 -9.27 -4.33 9.18
C ILE A 295 -8.24 -5.42 9.50
N ALA A 296 -8.60 -6.40 10.34
CA ALA A 296 -7.66 -7.42 10.80
C ALA A 296 -7.04 -8.27 9.66
N PRO A 297 -7.82 -8.81 8.70
CA PRO A 297 -7.21 -9.56 7.61
C PRO A 297 -6.46 -8.68 6.61
N THR A 298 -6.81 -7.39 6.48
CA THR A 298 -6.02 -6.41 5.70
C THR A 298 -4.66 -6.18 6.35
N VAL A 299 -4.64 -5.87 7.65
CA VAL A 299 -3.43 -5.73 8.47
C VAL A 299 -2.55 -6.96 8.40
N LYS A 300 -3.11 -8.17 8.46
CA LYS A 300 -2.34 -9.41 8.34
C LYS A 300 -1.56 -9.49 7.03
N SER A 301 -2.18 -9.12 5.91
CA SER A 301 -1.50 -9.11 4.60
C SER A 301 -0.40 -8.05 4.54
N ILE A 302 -0.64 -6.87 5.12
CA ILE A 302 0.30 -5.77 5.16
C ILE A 302 1.50 -6.09 6.05
N LYS A 303 1.28 -6.66 7.24
CA LYS A 303 2.36 -7.09 8.14
C LYS A 303 3.28 -8.09 7.44
N ALA A 304 2.73 -9.00 6.62
CA ALA A 304 3.56 -9.90 5.82
C ALA A 304 4.42 -9.13 4.79
N ALA A 305 3.86 -8.12 4.13
CA ALA A 305 4.60 -7.25 3.20
C ALA A 305 5.70 -6.43 3.89
N ILE A 306 5.38 -5.83 5.04
CA ILE A 306 6.33 -5.07 5.87
C ILE A 306 7.46 -5.98 6.37
N THR A 307 7.13 -7.18 6.85
CA THR A 307 8.13 -8.14 7.35
C THR A 307 9.17 -8.43 6.28
N THR A 308 8.73 -8.75 5.06
CA THR A 308 9.63 -9.01 3.94
C THR A 308 10.51 -7.80 3.63
N TYR A 309 9.92 -6.61 3.57
CA TYR A 309 10.65 -5.38 3.26
C TYR A 309 11.69 -5.03 4.33
N GLU A 310 11.35 -5.21 5.61
CA GLU A 310 12.27 -4.99 6.73
C GLU A 310 13.43 -5.99 6.74
N LEU A 311 13.20 -7.23 6.32
CA LEU A 311 14.26 -8.23 6.17
C LEU A 311 15.21 -7.92 5.01
N GLN A 312 14.69 -7.26 3.97
CA GLN A 312 15.48 -6.75 2.86
C GLN A 312 16.26 -5.46 3.23
N GLY A 313 16.15 -4.96 4.46
CA GLY A 313 16.83 -3.75 4.95
C GLY A 313 15.97 -2.48 4.92
N GLY A 314 14.73 -2.57 4.44
CA GLY A 314 13.77 -1.47 4.41
C GLY A 314 13.19 -1.12 5.77
N SER A 315 12.34 -0.09 5.79
CA SER A 315 11.53 0.27 6.95
C SER A 315 10.16 0.73 6.50
N ALA A 316 9.12 0.37 7.25
CA ALA A 316 7.76 0.75 6.94
C ALA A 316 6.90 0.88 8.20
N ASN A 317 5.87 1.71 8.15
CA ASN A 317 4.87 1.85 9.22
C ASN A 317 3.45 1.80 8.66
N ILE A 318 2.47 1.49 9.52
CA ILE A 318 1.06 1.49 9.17
C ILE A 318 0.42 2.71 9.82
N LEU A 319 -0.16 3.59 9.01
CA LEU A 319 -0.90 4.77 9.45
C LEU A 319 -2.39 4.61 9.11
N VAL A 320 -3.21 4.39 10.14
CA VAL A 320 -4.66 4.29 9.98
C VAL A 320 -5.32 5.64 10.29
N ASN A 321 -6.05 6.20 9.33
CA ASN A 321 -6.91 7.35 9.56
C ASN A 321 -8.29 6.83 9.96
N ASP A 322 -8.53 6.57 11.24
CA ASP A 322 -9.75 5.90 11.74
C ASP A 322 -10.77 6.91 12.28
N ASP A 323 -11.78 7.21 11.46
CA ASP A 323 -12.94 8.00 11.85
C ASP A 323 -13.86 7.26 12.85
N GLY A 324 -13.82 5.93 12.79
CA GLY A 324 -14.60 5.00 13.58
C GLY A 324 -14.27 5.09 15.06
N LEU A 325 -13.01 5.34 15.43
CA LEU A 325 -12.61 5.47 16.84
C LEU A 325 -13.47 6.49 17.59
N GLN A 326 -13.80 7.64 17.01
CA GLN A 326 -14.68 8.59 17.70
C GLN A 326 -16.18 8.29 17.47
N LEU A 327 -16.56 7.46 16.50
CA LEU A 327 -17.96 7.19 16.13
C LEU A 327 -18.59 5.93 16.75
N VAL A 328 -17.81 4.86 16.93
CA VAL A 328 -18.29 3.55 17.40
C VAL A 328 -18.52 3.54 18.91
N SER A 329 -19.08 2.44 19.41
CA SER A 329 -19.29 2.22 20.84
C SER A 329 -17.95 2.24 21.60
N GLU A 330 -17.98 2.52 22.90
CA GLU A 330 -16.77 2.50 23.73
C GLU A 330 -16.11 1.11 23.77
N GLU A 331 -16.91 0.04 23.70
CA GLU A 331 -16.42 -1.34 23.66
C GLU A 331 -15.70 -1.63 22.34
N ASP A 332 -16.32 -1.32 21.20
CA ASP A 332 -15.70 -1.51 19.88
C ASP A 332 -14.45 -0.64 19.71
N ARG A 333 -14.48 0.59 20.26
CA ARG A 333 -13.33 1.51 20.26
C ARG A 333 -12.17 0.89 21.02
N ARG A 334 -12.42 0.36 22.21
CA ARG A 334 -11.38 -0.27 23.03
C ARG A 334 -10.78 -1.49 22.34
N GLU A 335 -11.62 -2.37 21.79
CA GLU A 335 -11.14 -3.53 21.02
C GLU A 335 -10.27 -3.10 19.82
N ARG A 336 -10.63 -2.02 19.13
CA ARG A 336 -9.81 -1.46 18.03
C ARG A 336 -8.49 -0.88 18.49
N VAL A 337 -8.49 -0.08 19.57
CA VAL A 337 -7.26 0.54 20.11
C VAL A 337 -6.32 -0.54 20.62
N ASP A 338 -6.83 -1.54 21.35
CA ASP A 338 -6.04 -2.69 21.82
C ASP A 338 -5.44 -3.44 20.61
N PHE A 339 -6.24 -3.69 19.57
CA PHE A 339 -5.75 -4.32 18.35
C PHE A 339 -4.67 -3.48 17.63
N TYR A 340 -4.82 -2.15 17.56
CA TYR A 340 -3.83 -1.26 16.97
C TYR A 340 -2.52 -1.27 17.76
N ALA A 341 -2.60 -1.22 19.09
CA ALA A 341 -1.44 -1.32 19.97
C ALA A 341 -0.70 -2.66 19.79
N ASP A 342 -1.46 -3.77 19.76
CA ASP A 342 -0.92 -5.12 19.59
C ASP A 342 -0.21 -5.30 18.25
N ASN A 343 -0.72 -4.66 17.20
CA ASN A 343 -0.15 -4.75 15.86
C ASN A 343 0.84 -3.64 15.53
N SER A 344 1.14 -2.74 16.49
CA SER A 344 2.01 -1.57 16.29
C SER A 344 1.56 -0.73 15.09
N ILE A 345 0.27 -0.43 15.08
CA ILE A 345 -0.39 0.42 14.09
C ILE A 345 -0.49 1.82 14.66
N ASP A 346 0.05 2.78 13.92
CA ASP A 346 -0.08 4.20 14.22
C ASP A 346 -1.44 4.68 13.71
N TRP A 347 -2.11 5.53 14.45
CA TRP A 347 -3.46 5.95 14.07
C TRP A 347 -3.78 7.40 14.41
N THR A 348 -4.70 7.96 13.64
CA THR A 348 -5.26 9.30 13.85
C THR A 348 -6.77 9.22 13.76
N ALA A 349 -7.49 9.88 14.67
CA ALA A 349 -8.94 10.01 14.65
C ALA A 349 -9.36 11.46 14.84
N ARG A 350 -10.35 11.87 14.05
CA ARG A 350 -10.87 13.24 14.05
C ARG A 350 -12.28 13.33 14.66
N PRO A 351 -12.69 14.52 15.11
CA PRO A 351 -13.96 14.74 15.80
C PRO A 351 -15.18 14.34 15.01
N LYS A 352 -16.32 14.07 15.67
CA LYS A 352 -17.58 13.82 14.97
C LYS A 352 -18.00 15.06 14.18
N HIS A 353 -18.74 14.83 13.10
CA HIS A 353 -19.27 15.94 12.31
C HIS A 353 -20.25 16.77 13.15
N GLY A 354 -20.01 18.07 13.26
CA GLY A 354 -20.78 19.03 14.06
C GLY A 354 -20.32 19.15 15.51
N GLU A 355 -19.41 18.31 15.98
CA GLU A 355 -18.91 18.34 17.36
C GLU A 355 -17.98 19.53 17.57
N ASN A 356 -18.30 20.40 18.53
CA ASN A 356 -17.58 21.65 18.79
C ASN A 356 -17.42 22.54 17.55
N GLY A 357 -18.37 22.48 16.61
CA GLY A 357 -18.32 23.21 15.33
C GLY A 357 -17.40 22.59 14.28
N PHE A 358 -16.79 21.43 14.54
CA PHE A 358 -15.93 20.75 13.58
C PHE A 358 -16.73 20.17 12.42
N LEU A 359 -16.45 20.64 11.21
CA LEU A 359 -17.16 20.21 10.00
C LEU A 359 -16.29 19.23 9.20
N ARG A 360 -16.64 17.94 9.22
CA ARG A 360 -16.07 16.96 8.26
C ARG A 360 -16.49 17.33 6.84
N ARG A 361 -15.56 17.93 6.06
CA ARG A 361 -15.74 18.36 4.67
C ARG A 361 -15.88 17.17 3.71
N GLY A 362 -16.41 17.44 2.52
CA GLY A 362 -16.62 16.44 1.46
C GLY A 362 -17.84 15.54 1.68
N LYS A 363 -18.44 15.10 0.56
CA LYS A 363 -19.67 14.30 0.58
C LYS A 363 -19.47 12.94 1.26
N PHE A 364 -18.35 12.27 0.98
CA PHE A 364 -18.00 10.94 1.52
C PHE A 364 -16.92 10.98 2.60
N LYS A 365 -16.36 12.16 2.88
CA LYS A 365 -15.45 12.42 4.00
C LYS A 365 -14.11 11.65 4.00
N LYS A 366 -13.84 10.72 3.06
CA LYS A 366 -12.55 10.00 2.90
C LYS A 366 -11.36 10.94 2.73
N ALA A 367 -11.40 11.81 1.71
CA ALA A 367 -10.36 12.82 1.45
C ALA A 367 -10.02 13.67 2.69
N SER A 368 -11.04 14.25 3.32
CA SER A 368 -10.86 15.06 4.53
C SER A 368 -10.35 14.26 5.75
N ASN A 369 -10.55 12.93 5.78
CA ASN A 369 -10.01 12.08 6.84
C ASN A 369 -8.50 11.93 6.66
N MET A 370 -8.08 11.60 5.44
CA MET A 370 -6.68 11.47 5.08
C MET A 370 -5.94 12.81 5.25
N ASN A 371 -6.51 13.93 4.78
CA ASN A 371 -5.93 15.26 5.00
C ASN A 371 -5.74 15.55 6.48
N TYR A 372 -6.72 15.23 7.34
CA TYR A 372 -6.59 15.47 8.78
C TYR A 372 -5.39 14.73 9.38
N GLY A 373 -5.20 13.47 9.02
CA GLY A 373 -4.03 12.70 9.46
C GLY A 373 -2.71 13.25 8.93
N LEU A 374 -2.67 13.63 7.65
CA LEU A 374 -1.48 14.22 7.02
C LEU A 374 -1.12 15.59 7.62
N ILE A 375 -2.10 16.40 7.98
CA ILE A 375 -1.90 17.69 8.66
C ILE A 375 -1.29 17.48 10.05
N LEU A 376 -1.82 16.53 10.83
CA LEU A 376 -1.24 16.19 12.14
C LEU A 376 0.21 15.72 11.98
N SER A 377 0.47 14.86 10.98
CA SER A 377 1.83 14.41 10.65
C SER A 377 2.76 15.58 10.33
N ASN A 378 2.37 16.47 9.43
CA ASN A 378 3.17 17.65 9.04
C ASN A 378 3.40 18.61 10.21
N ASN A 379 2.41 18.78 11.10
CA ASN A 379 2.56 19.59 12.31
C ASN A 379 3.59 18.99 13.27
N VAL A 380 3.56 17.65 13.47
CA VAL A 380 4.56 16.94 14.27
C VAL A 380 5.96 17.08 13.66
N VAL A 381 6.10 16.88 12.35
CA VAL A 381 7.37 17.07 11.63
C VAL A 381 7.88 18.51 11.74
N SER A 382 6.99 19.49 11.65
CA SER A 382 7.34 20.92 11.78
C SER A 382 7.88 21.27 13.17
N LYS A 383 7.37 20.63 14.23
CA LYS A 383 7.90 20.79 15.59
C LYS A 383 9.22 20.04 15.77
N LEU A 384 9.31 18.81 15.28
CA LEU A 384 10.53 18.00 15.31
C LEU A 384 11.70 18.64 14.56
N THR A 385 11.43 19.39 13.50
CA THR A 385 12.46 20.12 12.74
C THR A 385 13.10 21.24 13.57
N LYS A 386 12.38 21.79 14.57
CA LYS A 386 12.89 22.83 15.47
C LYS A 386 13.72 22.27 16.63
N VAL A 387 13.72 20.95 16.84
CA VAL A 387 14.49 20.31 17.91
C VAL A 387 15.95 20.22 17.48
N GLU A 388 16.85 20.85 18.25
CA GLU A 388 18.29 20.79 18.01
C GLU A 388 18.83 19.39 18.31
N ARG A 389 19.28 18.70 17.26
CA ARG A 389 19.92 17.38 17.39
C ARG A 389 21.40 17.58 17.70
N SER A 390 21.82 17.25 18.92
CA SER A 390 23.25 17.10 19.22
C SER A 390 23.79 15.83 18.55
N GLY A 391 25.07 15.83 18.15
CA GLY A 391 25.71 14.78 17.32
C GLY A 391 25.81 13.37 17.91
N GLY A 392 25.04 13.06 18.95
CA GLY A 392 24.94 11.74 19.58
C GLY A 392 23.50 11.35 19.95
N CYS A 393 22.49 11.92 19.27
CA CYS A 393 21.09 11.62 19.54
C CYS A 393 20.82 10.12 19.36
N THR A 394 20.42 9.46 20.44
CA THR A 394 20.07 8.03 20.40
C THR A 394 18.64 7.85 19.88
N GLN A 395 18.34 6.70 19.30
CA GLN A 395 17.00 6.39 18.81
C GLN A 395 15.92 6.56 19.88
N THR A 396 16.24 6.27 21.15
CA THR A 396 15.34 6.49 22.30
C THR A 396 15.03 7.97 22.54
N GLN A 397 16.00 8.86 22.35
CA GLN A 397 15.77 10.29 22.46
C GLN A 397 14.89 10.78 21.31
N GLU A 398 15.09 10.28 20.09
CA GLU A 398 14.25 10.65 18.95
C GLU A 398 12.78 10.24 19.15
N ILE A 399 12.54 9.05 19.71
CA ILE A 399 11.18 8.58 20.06
C ILE A 399 10.57 9.48 21.16
N ALA A 400 11.32 9.79 22.22
CA ALA A 400 10.82 10.64 23.29
C ALA A 400 10.47 12.06 22.81
N GLU A 401 11.31 12.64 21.93
CA GLU A 401 11.05 13.95 21.33
C GLU A 401 9.86 13.91 20.37
N HIS A 402 9.70 12.81 19.62
CA HIS A 402 8.52 12.56 18.79
C HIS A 402 7.25 12.53 19.64
N ASP A 403 7.21 11.73 20.70
CA ASP A 403 6.03 11.58 21.55
C ASP A 403 5.66 12.89 22.24
N ARG A 404 6.66 13.67 22.66
CA ARG A 404 6.44 15.02 23.19
C ARG A 404 5.78 15.92 22.15
N CYS A 405 6.31 15.95 20.92
CA CYS A 405 5.76 16.77 19.84
C CYS A 405 4.34 16.33 19.46
N LEU A 406 4.06 15.02 19.42
CA LEU A 406 2.74 14.47 19.16
C LEU A 406 1.74 14.91 20.23
N GLN A 407 2.09 14.75 21.51
CA GLN A 407 1.24 15.19 22.63
C GLN A 407 0.96 16.69 22.57
N GLU A 408 1.95 17.50 22.21
CA GLU A 408 1.78 18.94 22.05
C GLU A 408 0.77 19.26 20.94
N VAL A 409 0.92 18.66 19.75
CA VAL A 409 -0.01 18.84 18.61
C VAL A 409 -1.43 18.39 18.94
N VAL A 410 -1.57 17.24 19.60
CA VAL A 410 -2.87 16.70 20.04
C VAL A 410 -3.53 17.64 21.07
N SER A 411 -2.75 18.15 22.03
CA SER A 411 -3.24 19.08 23.05
C SER A 411 -3.68 20.43 22.48
N GLU A 412 -2.99 20.93 21.45
CA GLU A 412 -3.33 22.16 20.75
C GLU A 412 -4.62 22.02 19.94
N SER A 413 -4.81 20.86 19.29
CA SER A 413 -6.04 20.55 18.56
C SER A 413 -7.25 20.43 19.49
N LYS A 414 -7.05 19.97 20.74
CA LYS A 414 -8.08 19.70 21.78
C LYS A 414 -9.10 18.62 21.45
N VAL A 415 -9.26 18.27 20.17
CA VAL A 415 -10.29 17.35 19.68
C VAL A 415 -9.73 16.23 18.77
N ALA A 416 -8.49 16.38 18.28
CA ALA A 416 -7.77 15.28 17.61
C ALA A 416 -7.41 14.18 18.60
N TRP A 417 -7.53 12.93 18.20
CA TRP A 417 -6.88 11.80 18.87
C TRP A 417 -5.83 11.22 17.92
N ALA A 418 -4.65 10.90 18.44
CA ALA A 418 -3.61 10.26 17.67
C ALA A 418 -2.65 9.52 18.61
N GLU A 419 -2.09 8.42 18.14
CA GLU A 419 -1.12 7.61 18.87
C GLU A 419 -0.15 6.93 17.89
N GLY A 420 1.08 6.68 18.36
CA GLY A 420 2.14 6.07 17.55
C GLY A 420 2.91 7.06 16.67
N ASN A 421 3.78 6.54 15.80
CA ASN A 421 4.61 7.31 14.88
C ASN A 421 3.84 7.68 13.59
N ILE A 422 3.08 8.77 13.65
CA ILE A 422 2.27 9.23 12.51
C ILE A 422 3.08 9.91 11.39
N ARG A 423 4.41 9.88 11.42
CA ARG A 423 5.27 10.45 10.37
C ARG A 423 5.08 9.68 9.05
N VAL A 424 5.01 10.43 7.97
CA VAL A 424 4.96 9.88 6.61
C VAL A 424 6.38 9.77 6.05
N GLY A 425 6.68 8.61 5.45
CA GLY A 425 7.95 8.32 4.79
C GLY A 425 8.11 8.96 3.41
N ASP A 426 9.07 8.43 2.65
CA ASP A 426 9.36 8.86 1.28
C ASP A 426 8.21 8.49 0.32
N TYR A 427 7.58 7.34 0.59
CA TYR A 427 6.49 6.78 -0.20
C TYR A 427 5.29 6.43 0.65
N ILE A 428 4.09 6.60 0.08
CA ILE A 428 2.83 6.14 0.67
C ILE A 428 2.29 4.98 -0.14
N LEU A 429 2.04 3.82 0.47
CA LEU A 429 1.15 2.81 -0.08
C LEU A 429 -0.26 3.11 0.40
N ILE A 430 -1.10 3.66 -0.49
CA ILE A 430 -2.52 3.90 -0.19
C ILE A 430 -3.33 2.63 -0.46
N ILE A 431 -4.10 2.21 0.53
CA ILE A 431 -4.95 1.03 0.48
C ILE A 431 -6.32 1.33 1.09
N ASP A 432 -7.30 0.49 0.78
CA ASP A 432 -8.58 0.48 1.50
C ASP A 432 -8.55 -0.59 2.60
N SER A 433 -9.47 -0.47 3.56
CA SER A 433 -9.53 -1.34 4.75
C SER A 433 -9.94 -2.78 4.45
N ASP A 434 -10.37 -3.09 3.23
CA ASP A 434 -10.74 -4.42 2.73
C ASP A 434 -9.75 -4.97 1.69
N THR A 435 -8.59 -4.35 1.53
CA THR A 435 -7.57 -4.71 0.54
C THR A 435 -6.70 -5.89 0.99
N ARG A 436 -6.16 -6.65 0.04
CA ARG A 436 -5.04 -7.58 0.26
C ARG A 436 -3.85 -7.20 -0.60
N VAL A 437 -2.66 -7.25 -0.02
CA VAL A 437 -1.41 -6.92 -0.72
C VAL A 437 -0.48 -8.13 -0.82
N PRO A 438 0.35 -8.25 -1.88
CA PRO A 438 1.38 -9.28 -1.97
C PRO A 438 2.45 -9.10 -0.89
N SER A 439 3.03 -10.20 -0.40
CA SER A 439 4.02 -10.18 0.67
C SER A 439 5.40 -9.63 0.27
N ASP A 440 5.72 -9.58 -1.02
CA ASP A 440 7.02 -9.09 -1.52
C ASP A 440 6.76 -8.07 -2.63
N CYS A 441 6.08 -6.97 -2.26
CA CYS A 441 5.71 -5.92 -3.22
C CYS A 441 6.38 -4.58 -2.92
N LEU A 442 6.77 -4.31 -1.67
CA LEU A 442 7.26 -2.99 -1.26
C LEU A 442 8.62 -2.68 -1.90
N LEU A 443 9.56 -3.63 -1.89
CA LEU A 443 10.87 -3.44 -2.51
C LEU A 443 10.76 -3.24 -4.02
N ASP A 444 9.94 -4.05 -4.69
CA ASP A 444 9.71 -3.90 -6.13
C ASP A 444 9.07 -2.53 -6.43
N ALA A 445 8.08 -2.12 -5.64
CA ALA A 445 7.45 -0.81 -5.80
C ALA A 445 8.42 0.36 -5.62
N VAL A 446 9.17 0.43 -4.52
CA VAL A 446 10.12 1.53 -4.30
C VAL A 446 11.25 1.50 -5.32
N SER A 447 11.67 0.31 -5.77
CA SER A 447 12.71 0.19 -6.79
C SER A 447 12.26 0.79 -8.11
N GLU A 448 11.01 0.54 -8.50
CA GLU A 448 10.46 1.16 -9.70
C GLU A 448 10.33 2.68 -9.57
N MET A 449 9.91 3.16 -8.40
CA MET A 449 9.78 4.59 -8.14
C MET A 449 11.14 5.31 -8.13
N GLU A 450 12.16 4.76 -7.47
CA GLU A 450 13.52 5.34 -7.45
C GLU A 450 14.16 5.36 -8.84
N GLN A 451 13.95 4.31 -9.65
CA GLN A 451 14.45 4.26 -11.03
C GLN A 451 13.68 5.16 -12.01
N SER A 452 12.52 5.68 -11.60
CA SER A 452 11.65 6.52 -12.42
C SER A 452 11.20 7.75 -11.65
N PRO A 453 12.06 8.77 -11.49
CA PRO A 453 11.75 9.98 -10.71
C PRO A 453 10.53 10.74 -11.23
N ASP A 454 10.28 10.68 -12.55
CA ASP A 454 9.11 11.29 -13.20
C ASP A 454 7.76 10.66 -12.78
N VAL A 455 7.77 9.50 -12.12
CA VAL A 455 6.54 8.83 -11.66
C VAL A 455 6.14 9.39 -10.30
N GLY A 456 4.97 10.04 -10.28
CA GLY A 456 4.34 10.52 -9.06
C GLY A 456 3.44 9.47 -8.41
N ILE A 457 2.77 8.65 -9.23
CA ILE A 457 1.86 7.59 -8.78
C ILE A 457 2.13 6.32 -9.59
N MET A 458 2.29 5.20 -8.88
CA MET A 458 2.27 3.87 -9.47
C MET A 458 1.03 3.12 -8.98
N GLN A 459 0.04 2.97 -9.86
CA GLN A 459 -1.17 2.18 -9.63
C GLN A 459 -0.86 0.71 -9.88
N SER A 460 -1.08 -0.17 -8.90
CA SER A 460 -1.00 -1.60 -9.13
C SER A 460 -2.26 -2.12 -9.83
N SER A 461 -2.10 -3.12 -10.68
CA SER A 461 -3.25 -3.90 -11.16
C SER A 461 -3.80 -4.75 -10.03
N SER A 462 -5.10 -4.64 -9.79
CA SER A 462 -5.80 -5.40 -8.76
C SER A 462 -6.57 -6.57 -9.37
N GLY A 463 -6.62 -7.66 -8.62
CA GLY A 463 -7.57 -8.74 -8.80
C GLY A 463 -8.78 -8.58 -7.87
N VAL A 464 -9.80 -9.41 -8.08
CA VAL A 464 -11.00 -9.43 -7.25
C VAL A 464 -10.85 -10.43 -6.10
N MET A 465 -11.19 -10.01 -4.88
CA MET A 465 -11.38 -10.87 -3.72
C MET A 465 -12.86 -11.18 -3.55
N GLN A 466 -13.21 -12.45 -3.69
CA GLN A 466 -14.55 -12.95 -3.43
C GLN A 466 -14.65 -13.49 -1.99
N VAL A 467 -15.84 -13.35 -1.39
CA VAL A 467 -16.13 -13.74 -0.01
C VAL A 467 -17.27 -14.77 0.07
N VAL A 468 -18.37 -14.55 -0.64
CA VAL A 468 -19.62 -15.34 -0.51
C VAL A 468 -19.79 -16.38 -1.63
N HIS A 469 -19.29 -16.07 -2.83
CA HIS A 469 -19.39 -16.84 -4.06
C HIS A 469 -20.82 -17.06 -4.57
N ASP A 470 -21.74 -16.11 -4.34
CA ASP A 470 -23.10 -16.18 -4.88
C ASP A 470 -23.20 -15.71 -6.34
N PHE A 471 -24.38 -15.84 -6.96
CA PHE A 471 -24.58 -15.45 -8.37
C PHE A 471 -24.27 -13.96 -8.62
N PHE A 472 -24.64 -13.09 -7.69
CA PHE A 472 -24.46 -11.65 -7.85
C PHE A 472 -22.98 -11.29 -7.75
N GLU A 473 -22.30 -11.77 -6.71
CA GLU A 473 -20.87 -11.55 -6.51
C GLU A 473 -20.03 -12.13 -7.65
N ASN A 474 -20.37 -13.32 -8.15
CA ASN A 474 -19.72 -13.90 -9.34
C ASN A 474 -19.93 -13.02 -10.59
N GLY A 475 -21.13 -12.46 -10.78
CA GLY A 475 -21.42 -11.53 -11.86
C GLY A 475 -20.60 -10.25 -11.79
N ILE A 476 -20.54 -9.61 -10.61
CA ILE A 476 -19.73 -8.40 -10.38
C ILE A 476 -18.24 -8.71 -10.50
N THR A 477 -17.79 -9.88 -10.06
CA THR A 477 -16.40 -10.35 -10.22
C THR A 477 -16.02 -10.44 -11.70
N PHE A 478 -16.86 -11.09 -12.51
CA PHE A 478 -16.64 -11.16 -13.96
C PHE A 478 -16.57 -9.75 -14.57
N PHE A 479 -17.55 -8.90 -14.26
CA PHE A 479 -17.60 -7.53 -14.75
C PHE A 479 -16.33 -6.74 -14.38
N THR A 480 -15.90 -6.82 -13.13
CA THR A 480 -14.70 -6.11 -12.63
C THR A 480 -13.42 -6.61 -13.31
N ASN A 481 -13.29 -7.91 -13.53
CA ASN A 481 -12.17 -8.49 -14.28
C ASN A 481 -12.12 -8.03 -15.73
N VAL A 482 -13.28 -7.83 -16.38
CA VAL A 482 -13.35 -7.26 -17.75
C VAL A 482 -12.85 -5.82 -17.74
N ILE A 483 -13.27 -5.00 -16.77
CA ILE A 483 -12.81 -3.62 -16.62
C ILE A 483 -11.28 -3.57 -16.40
N TYR A 484 -10.74 -4.34 -15.45
CA TYR A 484 -9.30 -4.36 -15.20
C TYR A 484 -8.49 -4.86 -16.40
N THR A 485 -9.03 -5.82 -17.17
CA THR A 485 -8.40 -6.27 -18.41
C THR A 485 -8.37 -5.17 -19.47
N ALA A 486 -9.47 -4.45 -19.64
CA ALA A 486 -9.57 -3.31 -20.57
C ALA A 486 -8.60 -2.17 -20.18
N ILE A 487 -8.52 -1.85 -18.88
CA ILE A 487 -7.57 -0.84 -18.37
C ILE A 487 -6.12 -1.27 -18.64
N LYS A 488 -5.75 -2.51 -18.30
CA LYS A 488 -4.39 -3.02 -18.57
C LYS A 488 -4.04 -2.92 -20.05
N TYR A 489 -4.96 -3.31 -20.94
CA TYR A 489 -4.75 -3.22 -22.37
C TYR A 489 -4.55 -1.77 -22.84
N THR A 490 -5.46 -0.86 -22.50
CA THR A 490 -5.42 0.55 -22.92
C THR A 490 -4.15 1.27 -22.44
N VAL A 491 -3.74 1.05 -21.21
CA VAL A 491 -2.50 1.63 -20.67
C VAL A 491 -1.26 1.04 -21.35
N SER A 492 -1.25 -0.28 -21.61
CA SER A 492 -0.12 -0.94 -22.28
C SER A 492 0.15 -0.41 -23.70
N ILE A 493 -0.89 0.05 -24.41
CA ILE A 493 -0.78 0.58 -25.77
C ILE A 493 -0.44 2.08 -25.82
N GLY A 494 -0.25 2.73 -24.66
CA GLY A 494 0.25 4.10 -24.54
C GLY A 494 -0.75 5.12 -24.02
N ASP A 495 -1.90 4.69 -23.47
CA ASP A 495 -2.80 5.57 -22.74
C ASP A 495 -2.33 5.83 -21.30
N ILE A 496 -2.99 6.74 -20.60
CA ILE A 496 -2.66 7.12 -19.22
C ILE A 496 -3.26 6.11 -18.24
N ALA A 497 -2.49 5.73 -17.22
CA ALA A 497 -2.99 4.91 -16.13
C ALA A 497 -4.01 5.68 -15.28
N PRO A 498 -5.20 5.11 -15.02
CA PRO A 498 -6.11 5.70 -14.05
C PRO A 498 -5.54 5.54 -12.64
N PHE A 499 -5.83 6.50 -11.77
CA PHE A 499 -5.62 6.38 -10.33
C PHE A 499 -6.98 6.20 -9.67
N VAL A 500 -7.17 5.07 -8.99
CA VAL A 500 -8.46 4.65 -8.40
C VAL A 500 -8.50 4.78 -6.88
N GLY A 501 -7.55 5.53 -6.30
CA GLY A 501 -7.58 5.91 -4.88
C GLY A 501 -7.09 4.85 -3.89
N HIS A 502 -6.67 3.67 -4.35
CA HIS A 502 -6.13 2.59 -3.52
C HIS A 502 -5.21 1.66 -4.34
N ASN A 503 -4.53 0.70 -3.67
CA ASN A 503 -3.58 -0.22 -4.31
C ASN A 503 -2.50 0.52 -5.13
N ALA A 504 -2.07 1.67 -4.63
CA ALA A 504 -1.15 2.54 -5.34
C ALA A 504 -0.03 3.04 -4.43
N ILE A 505 1.14 3.24 -5.03
CA ILE A 505 2.30 3.84 -4.39
C ILE A 505 2.39 5.28 -4.85
N LEU A 506 2.37 6.20 -3.89
CA LEU A 506 2.45 7.64 -4.09
C LEU A 506 3.83 8.11 -3.64
N ARG A 507 4.49 8.93 -4.47
CA ARG A 507 5.70 9.64 -4.07
C ARG A 507 5.32 10.82 -3.20
N TRP A 508 5.70 10.80 -1.92
CA TRP A 508 5.23 11.81 -0.97
C TRP A 508 5.65 13.23 -1.38
N SER A 509 6.89 13.40 -1.87
CA SER A 509 7.37 14.70 -2.37
C SER A 509 6.54 15.24 -3.54
N ALA A 510 6.12 14.39 -4.49
CA ALA A 510 5.26 14.81 -5.59
C ALA A 510 3.86 15.21 -5.12
N ILE A 511 3.32 14.52 -4.10
CA ILE A 511 2.05 14.89 -3.48
C ILE A 511 2.16 16.22 -2.73
N GLN A 512 3.26 16.45 -2.02
CA GLN A 512 3.50 17.73 -1.33
C GLN A 512 3.59 18.90 -2.31
N GLU A 513 4.18 18.71 -3.50
CA GLU A 513 4.26 19.77 -4.50
C GLU A 513 2.89 20.27 -4.97
N ILE A 514 1.92 19.37 -5.12
CA ILE A 514 0.54 19.72 -5.52
C ILE A 514 -0.37 20.10 -4.34
N GLY A 515 0.18 20.15 -3.12
CA GLY A 515 -0.51 20.66 -1.95
C GLY A 515 -1.07 22.07 -2.19
N TYR A 516 -2.26 22.34 -1.66
CA TYR A 516 -2.95 23.61 -1.84
C TYR A 516 -3.62 24.08 -0.54
N PHE A 517 -3.86 25.38 -0.47
CA PHE A 517 -4.64 26.02 0.58
C PHE A 517 -5.95 26.52 -0.02
N ASP A 518 -7.03 26.38 0.73
CA ASP A 518 -8.32 26.98 0.40
C ASP A 518 -8.81 27.92 1.51
N GLU A 519 -10.09 28.28 1.47
CA GLU A 519 -10.73 29.18 2.44
C GLU A 519 -10.66 28.69 3.89
N ASP A 520 -10.42 27.38 4.11
CA ASP A 520 -10.31 26.82 5.45
C ASP A 520 -8.93 27.11 6.10
N GLY A 521 -7.96 27.64 5.35
CA GLY A 521 -6.70 28.15 5.89
C GLY A 521 -5.67 27.08 6.30
N TYR A 522 -5.86 25.84 5.89
CA TYR A 522 -4.91 24.75 6.12
C TYR A 522 -4.51 24.05 4.82
N GLU A 523 -3.34 23.39 4.84
CA GLU A 523 -2.80 22.69 3.69
C GLU A 523 -3.54 21.38 3.43
N LYS A 524 -3.92 21.15 2.18
CA LYS A 524 -4.68 19.99 1.71
C LYS A 524 -3.91 19.29 0.58
N PHE A 525 -3.92 17.96 0.61
CA PHE A 525 -3.33 17.12 -0.44
C PHE A 525 -4.41 16.42 -1.26
N TRP A 526 -5.48 15.99 -0.60
CA TRP A 526 -6.66 15.42 -1.22
C TRP A 526 -7.73 16.49 -1.41
N SER A 527 -8.41 16.46 -2.55
CA SER A 527 -9.55 17.34 -2.77
C SER A 527 -10.72 16.99 -1.84
N GLU A 528 -11.08 17.89 -0.94
CA GLU A 528 -12.26 17.73 -0.07
C GLU A 528 -13.56 18.22 -0.71
N ARG A 529 -13.47 18.94 -1.84
CA ARG A 529 -14.63 19.49 -2.54
C ARG A 529 -15.27 18.47 -3.48
N HIS A 530 -14.44 17.68 -4.15
CA HIS A 530 -14.87 16.70 -5.14
C HIS A 530 -15.08 15.31 -4.55
N VAL A 531 -16.01 14.55 -5.12
CA VAL A 531 -16.27 13.13 -4.79
C VAL A 531 -15.18 12.18 -5.30
N SER A 532 -14.51 12.55 -6.39
CA SER A 532 -13.42 11.78 -7.02
C SER A 532 -12.08 12.44 -6.71
N GLU A 533 -11.69 12.40 -5.43
CA GLU A 533 -10.46 13.04 -4.93
C GLU A 533 -9.18 12.46 -5.54
N ASP A 534 -9.22 11.18 -5.89
CA ASP A 534 -8.17 10.42 -6.54
C ASP A 534 -7.93 10.91 -7.96
N PHE A 535 -8.99 10.99 -8.76
CA PHE A 535 -8.90 11.46 -10.13
C PHE A 535 -8.45 12.93 -10.20
N GLU A 536 -8.93 13.76 -9.26
CA GLU A 536 -8.51 15.15 -9.12
C GLU A 536 -7.00 15.28 -8.90
N MET A 537 -6.45 14.54 -7.91
CA MET A 537 -5.02 14.47 -7.63
C MET A 537 -4.23 14.00 -8.84
N SER A 538 -4.74 12.96 -9.51
CA SER A 538 -4.14 12.38 -10.72
C SER A 538 -3.98 13.44 -11.82
N LEU A 539 -4.98 14.30 -11.98
CA LEU A 539 -5.04 15.33 -13.00
C LEU A 539 -4.09 16.49 -12.70
N GLN A 540 -3.99 16.87 -11.43
CA GLN A 540 -3.04 17.89 -10.98
C GLN A 540 -1.59 17.47 -11.23
N LEU A 541 -1.22 16.24 -10.83
CA LEU A 541 0.12 15.69 -11.04
C LEU A 541 0.47 15.67 -12.54
N GLN A 542 -0.43 15.15 -13.37
CA GLN A 542 -0.22 15.10 -14.82
C GLN A 542 -0.08 16.49 -15.46
N THR A 543 -0.85 17.48 -14.97
CA THR A 543 -0.74 18.86 -15.43
C THR A 543 0.62 19.48 -15.09
N ARG A 544 1.27 19.02 -14.01
CA ARG A 544 2.64 19.40 -13.64
C ARG A 544 3.75 18.57 -14.29
N GLY A 545 3.39 17.57 -15.09
CA GLY A 545 4.36 16.76 -15.85
C GLY A 545 4.71 15.42 -15.23
N TYR A 546 4.18 15.10 -14.04
CA TYR A 546 4.34 13.78 -13.44
C TYR A 546 3.60 12.70 -14.25
N ILE A 547 4.12 11.49 -14.17
CA ILE A 547 3.58 10.30 -14.81
C ILE A 547 2.78 9.50 -13.77
N ILE A 548 1.62 9.02 -14.20
CA ILE A 548 0.90 7.94 -13.52
C ILE A 548 1.17 6.67 -14.29
N ARG A 549 1.62 5.64 -13.60
CA ARG A 549 2.05 4.38 -14.19
C ARG A 549 1.22 3.23 -13.65
N MET A 550 0.81 2.32 -14.53
CA MET A 550 0.16 1.06 -14.15
C MET A 550 1.21 -0.04 -14.02
N ALA A 551 1.31 -0.66 -12.86
CA ALA A 551 2.17 -1.80 -12.57
C ALA A 551 1.35 -3.10 -12.58
N SER A 552 1.66 -4.00 -13.51
CA SER A 552 1.02 -5.31 -13.61
C SER A 552 1.96 -6.49 -13.34
N TRP A 553 3.21 -6.23 -12.94
CA TRP A 553 4.17 -7.27 -12.59
C TRP A 553 3.69 -8.12 -11.40
N ALA A 554 2.85 -7.56 -10.52
CA ALA A 554 2.25 -8.27 -9.39
C ALA A 554 1.06 -9.18 -9.79
N GLY A 555 0.63 -9.17 -11.06
CA GLY A 555 -0.53 -9.91 -11.53
C GLY A 555 -1.80 -9.57 -10.75
N GLU A 556 -2.40 -10.59 -10.11
CA GLU A 556 -3.57 -10.46 -9.22
C GLU A 556 -3.19 -10.48 -7.73
N GLY A 557 -1.94 -10.14 -7.42
CA GLY A 557 -1.44 -10.17 -6.05
C GLY A 557 -2.08 -9.10 -5.16
N PHE A 558 -2.29 -7.89 -5.69
CA PHE A 558 -3.16 -6.90 -5.06
C PHE A 558 -4.61 -7.29 -5.29
N LYS A 559 -5.45 -7.24 -4.25
CA LYS A 559 -6.86 -7.63 -4.36
C LYS A 559 -7.78 -6.63 -3.68
N GLU A 560 -8.97 -6.49 -4.25
CA GLU A 560 -10.04 -5.61 -3.80
C GLU A 560 -11.33 -6.41 -3.56
N GLY A 561 -12.11 -6.03 -2.54
CA GLY A 561 -13.45 -6.55 -2.31
C GLY A 561 -14.50 -6.02 -3.31
N VAL A 562 -15.38 -6.89 -3.77
CA VAL A 562 -16.53 -6.49 -4.60
C VAL A 562 -17.76 -6.20 -3.74
N SER A 563 -18.71 -5.44 -4.31
CA SER A 563 -20.01 -5.21 -3.67
C SER A 563 -20.74 -6.53 -3.45
N LEU A 564 -21.20 -6.75 -2.22
CA LEU A 564 -21.96 -7.95 -1.86
C LEU A 564 -23.46 -7.81 -2.13
N THR A 565 -23.96 -6.59 -2.27
CA THR A 565 -25.37 -6.33 -2.56
C THR A 565 -25.57 -5.40 -3.75
N VAL A 566 -26.74 -5.51 -4.39
CA VAL A 566 -27.16 -4.61 -5.48
C VAL A 566 -27.20 -3.15 -5.02
N TYR A 567 -27.59 -2.90 -3.76
CA TYR A 567 -27.66 -1.54 -3.22
C TYR A 567 -26.28 -0.92 -3.06
N ASP A 568 -25.30 -1.69 -2.59
CA ASP A 568 -23.91 -1.24 -2.49
C ASP A 568 -23.34 -0.91 -3.86
N GLU A 569 -23.64 -1.76 -4.86
CA GLU A 569 -23.21 -1.53 -6.23
C GLU A 569 -23.87 -0.28 -6.82
N LEU A 570 -25.19 -0.11 -6.68
CA LEU A 570 -25.88 1.10 -7.13
C LEU A 570 -25.32 2.38 -6.50
N ALA A 571 -25.04 2.35 -5.20
CA ALA A 571 -24.43 3.49 -4.50
C ALA A 571 -23.01 3.79 -5.02
N ARG A 572 -22.23 2.75 -5.33
CA ARG A 572 -20.90 2.87 -5.94
C ARG A 572 -20.98 3.52 -7.32
N TRP A 573 -21.89 3.08 -8.19
CA TRP A 573 -22.10 3.67 -9.51
C TRP A 573 -22.61 5.11 -9.45
N GLU A 574 -23.54 5.42 -8.54
CA GLU A 574 -24.01 6.79 -8.32
C GLU A 574 -22.86 7.70 -7.89
N LYS A 575 -21.98 7.22 -7.00
CA LYS A 575 -20.78 7.94 -6.58
C LYS A 575 -19.87 8.24 -7.77
N TYR A 576 -19.55 7.24 -8.59
CA TYR A 576 -18.69 7.42 -9.76
C TYR A 576 -19.30 8.35 -10.80
N ALA A 577 -20.57 8.17 -11.13
CA ALA A 577 -21.27 9.04 -12.08
C ALA A 577 -21.34 10.48 -11.57
N TYR A 578 -21.62 10.70 -10.28
CA TYR A 578 -21.64 12.02 -9.69
C TYR A 578 -20.25 12.66 -9.72
N GLY A 579 -19.21 11.93 -9.31
CA GLY A 579 -17.83 12.43 -9.25
C GLY A 579 -17.30 12.84 -10.62
N CYS A 580 -17.47 12.01 -11.65
CA CYS A 580 -17.09 12.36 -13.02
C CYS A 580 -17.82 13.61 -13.51
N ASN A 581 -19.14 13.70 -13.29
CA ASN A 581 -19.91 14.87 -13.72
C ASN A 581 -19.49 16.16 -13.01
N GLU A 582 -19.23 16.08 -11.70
CA GLU A 582 -18.76 17.21 -10.88
C GLU A 582 -17.39 17.72 -11.33
N LEU A 583 -16.50 16.83 -11.75
CA LEU A 583 -15.17 17.19 -12.27
C LEU A 583 -15.24 17.87 -13.63
N LEU A 584 -16.11 17.41 -14.54
CA LEU A 584 -16.19 17.93 -15.90
C LEU A 584 -17.05 19.19 -15.97
N PHE A 585 -18.21 19.19 -15.33
CA PHE A 585 -19.26 20.20 -15.55
C PHE A 585 -19.57 21.04 -14.31
N ASN A 586 -19.79 22.34 -14.53
CA ASN A 586 -20.50 23.15 -13.55
C ASN A 586 -21.98 22.74 -13.51
N PRO A 587 -22.72 23.03 -12.43
CA PRO A 587 -24.17 22.81 -12.40
C PRO A 587 -24.87 23.54 -13.56
N ILE A 588 -25.81 22.87 -14.25
CA ILE A 588 -26.47 23.37 -15.47
C ILE A 588 -27.04 24.78 -15.28
N PHE A 589 -27.66 25.07 -14.13
CA PHE A 589 -28.24 26.38 -13.85
C PHE A 589 -27.21 27.52 -13.82
N THR A 590 -25.92 27.22 -13.66
CA THR A 590 -24.82 28.21 -13.65
C THR A 590 -24.15 28.42 -15.01
N TRP A 591 -24.51 27.64 -16.04
CA TRP A 591 -23.82 27.64 -17.33
C TRP A 591 -23.83 28.99 -18.03
N LEU A 592 -24.88 29.79 -17.84
CA LEU A 592 -25.00 31.11 -18.48
C LEU A 592 -23.91 32.10 -18.05
N TRP A 593 -23.39 32.02 -16.82
CA TRP A 593 -22.37 32.96 -16.32
C TRP A 593 -21.03 32.29 -15.95
N LYS A 594 -21.02 31.00 -15.62
CA LYS A 594 -19.77 30.25 -15.37
C LYS A 594 -19.30 29.46 -16.59
N GLY A 595 -20.16 29.20 -17.59
CA GLY A 595 -19.90 28.24 -18.67
C GLY A 595 -20.08 26.78 -18.22
N PRO A 596 -20.15 25.82 -19.17
CA PRO A 596 -20.45 24.43 -18.86
C PRO A 596 -19.33 23.70 -18.13
N PHE A 597 -18.06 24.04 -18.39
CA PHE A 597 -16.91 23.29 -17.91
C PHE A 597 -16.28 23.88 -16.65
N THR A 598 -15.81 23.03 -15.73
CA THR A 598 -15.11 23.47 -14.52
C THR A 598 -13.74 24.10 -14.82
N PRO A 599 -13.18 24.92 -13.91
CA PRO A 599 -11.83 25.48 -14.08
C PRO A 599 -10.74 24.40 -14.20
N LEU A 600 -10.86 23.31 -13.44
CA LEU A 600 -9.91 22.19 -13.47
C LEU A 600 -9.95 21.50 -14.84
N PHE A 601 -11.14 21.19 -15.36
CA PHE A 601 -11.29 20.57 -16.67
C PHE A 601 -10.75 21.48 -17.79
N ARG A 602 -10.93 22.81 -17.70
CA ARG A 602 -10.30 23.74 -18.65
C ARG A 602 -8.77 23.70 -18.59
N LYS A 603 -8.19 23.71 -17.39
CA LYS A 603 -6.73 23.57 -17.23
C LYS A 603 -6.24 22.27 -17.85
N PHE A 604 -6.96 21.17 -17.65
CA PHE A 604 -6.69 19.90 -18.30
C PHE A 604 -6.73 19.99 -19.83
N LEU A 605 -7.78 20.57 -20.42
CA LEU A 605 -7.92 20.72 -21.88
C LEU A 605 -6.75 21.50 -22.50
N PHE A 606 -6.24 22.51 -21.79
CA PHE A 606 -5.12 23.35 -22.25
C PHE A 606 -3.74 22.95 -21.69
N SER A 607 -3.65 21.83 -20.95
CA SER A 607 -2.39 21.31 -20.42
C SER A 607 -1.50 20.69 -21.50
N ASN A 608 -0.26 20.35 -21.15
CA ASN A 608 0.67 19.63 -22.04
C ASN A 608 0.40 18.13 -22.15
N ILE A 609 -0.71 17.63 -21.58
CA ILE A 609 -1.14 16.24 -21.75
C ILE A 609 -1.42 15.98 -23.23
N ARG A 610 -1.03 14.78 -23.69
CA ARG A 610 -1.18 14.37 -25.10
C ARG A 610 -2.64 14.46 -25.53
N PHE A 611 -2.85 14.97 -26.73
CA PHE A 611 -4.20 15.13 -27.30
C PHE A 611 -5.00 13.83 -27.34
N THR A 612 -4.36 12.71 -27.67
CA THR A 612 -5.00 11.39 -27.70
C THR A 612 -5.52 10.99 -26.33
N ASN A 613 -4.73 11.26 -25.29
CA ASN A 613 -5.08 10.92 -23.91
C ASN A 613 -6.18 11.86 -23.38
N LYS A 614 -6.23 13.10 -23.88
CA LYS A 614 -7.37 13.99 -23.60
C LYS A 614 -8.66 13.42 -24.19
N ILE A 615 -8.62 12.90 -25.41
CA ILE A 615 -9.79 12.29 -26.04
C ILE A 615 -10.25 11.06 -25.25
N THR A 616 -9.33 10.18 -24.85
CA THR A 616 -9.70 8.95 -24.13
C THR A 616 -10.25 9.23 -22.73
N ILE A 617 -9.79 10.28 -22.04
CA ILE A 617 -10.35 10.72 -20.75
C ILE A 617 -11.74 11.38 -20.90
N ILE A 618 -11.98 12.07 -22.01
CA ILE A 618 -13.27 12.72 -22.30
C ILE A 618 -14.32 11.69 -22.74
N SER A 619 -13.87 10.65 -23.45
CA SER A 619 -14.66 9.48 -23.85
C SER A 619 -15.04 8.64 -22.64
#